data_AF-A0A2W7C2T0-F1
#
_entry.id   AF-A0A2W7C2T0-F1
#
_cell.length_a   1.000
_cell.length_b   1.000
_cell.length_c   1.000
_cell.angle_alpha   90.00
_cell.angle_beta   90.00
_cell.angle_gamma   90.00
#
_symmetry.space_group_name_H-M   'P 1'
#
loop_
_entity.id
_entity.type
_entity.pdbx_description
1 polymer ?
#
loop_
_entity_poly.entity_id
_entity_poly.type
_entity_poly.pdbx_seq_one_letter_code
_entity_poly.pdbx_strand_id
1 'polypeptide(L)'
;MPEPVNSFVPPIYPRGSNYWPPTNFTVKDDRFIIAPTGSSGTLYTVTKIGENYPTQECKNDLPPGGKIHLVCGGLGSGFVFNEATLRFQQFYGFGFIVGDSAENTPAITIGKCSAIP
;
A
#
# COMPACT_ATOMS: atom_id res chain seq x y z
N MET A 1 21.39 -15.69 -17.59
CA MET A 1 20.60 -15.12 -18.69
C MET A 1 20.07 -13.78 -18.18
N PRO A 2 20.44 -12.62 -18.76
CA PRO A 2 19.89 -11.34 -18.34
C PRO A 2 18.48 -11.14 -18.93
N GLU A 3 17.53 -10.66 -18.13
CA GLU A 3 16.17 -10.33 -18.56
C GLU A 3 16.14 -9.08 -19.46
N PRO A 4 15.18 -8.95 -20.39
CA PRO A 4 15.06 -7.75 -21.21
C PRO A 4 14.57 -6.56 -20.36
N VAL A 5 15.38 -5.51 -20.29
CA VAL A 5 14.98 -4.22 -19.72
C VAL A 5 13.99 -3.59 -20.69
N ASN A 6 12.70 -3.64 -20.34
CA ASN A 6 11.64 -3.05 -21.14
C ASN A 6 11.69 -1.52 -20.97
N SER A 7 12.46 -0.83 -21.81
CA SER A 7 12.59 0.62 -21.79
C SER A 7 11.34 1.27 -22.40
N PHE A 8 10.31 1.48 -21.59
CA PHE A 8 9.16 2.28 -21.97
C PHE A 8 9.56 3.75 -22.00
N VAL A 9 9.51 4.37 -23.19
CA VAL A 9 9.65 5.81 -23.35
C VAL A 9 8.29 6.43 -23.07
N PRO A 10 8.13 7.23 -22.00
CA PRO A 10 6.85 7.87 -21.74
C PRO A 10 6.52 8.87 -22.86
N PRO A 11 5.29 8.86 -23.40
CA PRO A 11 4.87 9.84 -24.39
C PRO A 11 4.97 11.29 -23.86
N ILE A 12 5.45 12.19 -24.72
CA ILE A 12 5.54 13.63 -24.43
C ILE A 12 4.14 14.23 -24.61
N TYR A 13 3.53 14.75 -23.54
CA TYR A 13 2.19 15.35 -23.59
C TYR A 13 2.23 16.89 -23.49
N PRO A 14 1.44 17.62 -24.30
CA PRO A 14 1.36 19.07 -24.26
C PRO A 14 0.73 19.57 -22.94
N ARG A 15 1.28 20.66 -22.37
CA ARG A 15 0.73 21.32 -21.18
C ARG A 15 -0.70 21.80 -21.45
N GLY A 16 -1.64 21.42 -20.58
CA GLY A 16 -3.03 21.89 -20.59
C GLY A 16 -4.09 20.87 -21.03
N SER A 17 -3.71 19.64 -21.35
CA SER A 17 -4.69 18.56 -21.52
C SER A 17 -5.13 18.02 -20.17
N ASN A 18 -6.43 18.03 -19.87
CA ASN A 18 -7.05 17.33 -18.73
C ASN A 18 -7.02 15.79 -18.92
N TYR A 19 -5.86 15.27 -19.36
CA TYR A 19 -5.66 13.88 -19.72
C TYR A 19 -4.96 13.18 -18.57
N TRP A 20 -5.53 12.05 -18.13
CA TRP A 20 -4.92 11.17 -17.13
C TRP A 20 -4.00 10.19 -17.87
N PRO A 21 -2.66 10.36 -17.80
CA PRO A 21 -1.77 9.43 -18.45
C PRO A 21 -1.84 8.06 -17.75
N PRO A 22 -1.86 6.94 -18.49
CA PRO A 22 -1.64 5.64 -17.87
C PRO A 22 -0.24 5.63 -17.25
N THR A 23 -0.14 5.17 -16.00
CA THR A 23 1.12 5.06 -15.28
C THR A 23 1.29 3.64 -14.76
N ASN A 24 2.54 3.19 -14.70
CA ASN A 24 2.88 2.03 -13.90
C ASN A 24 2.89 2.43 -12.43
N PHE A 25 2.40 1.53 -11.57
CA PHE A 25 2.57 1.70 -10.13
C PHE A 25 4.04 1.50 -9.77
N THR A 26 4.56 2.34 -8.89
CA THR A 26 5.86 2.08 -8.28
C THR A 26 5.71 0.92 -7.29
N VAL A 27 6.46 -0.16 -7.52
CA VAL A 27 6.58 -1.27 -6.57
C VAL A 27 7.63 -0.93 -5.54
N LYS A 28 7.27 -0.93 -4.25
CA LYS A 28 8.19 -0.64 -3.15
C LYS A 28 8.54 -1.91 -2.38
N ASP A 29 9.75 -2.01 -1.84
CA ASP A 29 10.15 -3.06 -0.89
C ASP A 29 9.95 -2.58 0.56
N ASP A 30 8.75 -2.07 0.82
CA ASP A 30 8.39 -1.56 2.15
C ASP A 30 8.02 -2.71 3.08
N ARG A 31 8.45 -2.60 4.34
CA ARG A 31 8.13 -3.57 5.40
C ARG A 31 7.23 -2.92 6.42
N PHE A 32 6.29 -3.70 6.96
CA PHE A 32 5.28 -3.20 7.88
C PHE A 32 5.19 -4.09 9.13
N ILE A 33 4.90 -3.45 10.26
CA ILE A 33 4.54 -4.10 11.52
C ILE A 33 3.04 -3.89 11.71
N ILE A 34 2.31 -4.98 11.95
CA ILE A 34 0.89 -4.97 12.28
C ILE A 34 0.76 -5.33 13.76
N ALA A 35 0.20 -4.44 14.56
CA ALA A 35 0.09 -4.63 16.01
C ALA A 35 -1.31 -4.25 16.52
N PRO A 36 -1.90 -5.01 17.46
CA PRO A 36 -3.19 -4.65 18.04
C PRO A 36 -3.09 -3.37 18.86
N THR A 37 -4.09 -2.50 18.72
CA THR A 37 -4.24 -1.28 19.52
C THR A 37 -5.07 -1.61 20.75
N GLY A 38 -4.42 -2.17 21.77
CA GLY A 38 -5.04 -2.56 23.04
C GLY A 38 -5.59 -3.99 23.07
N SER A 39 -6.30 -4.33 24.15
CA SER A 39 -6.61 -5.72 24.51
C SER A 39 -7.80 -6.35 23.79
N SER A 40 -8.60 -5.56 23.06
CA SER A 40 -9.84 -6.03 22.42
C SER A 40 -9.62 -6.82 21.12
N GLY A 41 -8.44 -6.70 20.51
CA GLY A 41 -8.13 -7.31 19.21
C GLY A 41 -9.03 -6.82 18.07
N THR A 42 -9.69 -5.66 18.24
CA THR A 42 -10.61 -5.09 17.24
C THR A 42 -9.93 -4.02 16.37
N LEU A 43 -8.94 -3.32 16.92
CA LEU A 43 -8.18 -2.28 16.24
C LEU A 43 -6.73 -2.71 16.12
N TYR A 44 -6.12 -2.36 15.00
CA TYR A 44 -4.73 -2.64 14.67
C TYR A 44 -4.08 -1.40 14.10
N THR A 45 -2.82 -1.18 14.44
CA THR A 45 -1.96 -0.22 13.78
C THR A 45 -1.09 -0.92 12.76
N VAL A 46 -0.91 -0.28 11.60
CA VAL A 46 0.04 -0.68 10.58
C VAL A 46 1.11 0.39 10.52
N THR A 47 2.34 0.01 10.87
CA THR A 47 3.47 0.94 10.94
C THR A 47 4.54 0.49 9.96
N LYS A 48 4.92 1.36 9.03
CA LYS A 48 6.07 1.09 8.15
C LYS A 48 7.36 1.09 8.98
N ILE A 49 8.22 0.10 8.76
CA ILE A 49 9.51 0.01 9.44
C ILE A 49 10.35 1.26 9.10
N GLY A 50 10.85 1.93 10.13
CA GLY A 50 11.60 3.18 10.01
C GLY A 50 10.75 4.43 10.26
N GLU A 51 9.42 4.32 10.34
CA GLU A 51 8.55 5.42 10.75
C GLU A 51 8.29 5.37 12.27
N ASN A 52 8.18 6.56 12.88
CA ASN A 52 7.90 6.70 14.32
C ASN A 52 6.40 6.63 14.66
N TYR A 53 5.53 6.74 13.66
CA TYR A 53 4.09 6.80 13.83
C TYR A 53 3.39 5.78 12.91
N PRO A 54 2.23 5.25 13.32
CA PRO A 54 1.44 4.37 12.47
C PRO A 54 1.11 5.03 11.14
N THR A 55 1.35 4.30 10.06
CA THR A 55 0.99 4.70 8.71
C THR A 55 -0.53 4.63 8.52
N GLN A 56 -1.18 3.63 9.13
CA GLN A 56 -2.64 3.46 9.12
C GLN A 56 -3.17 2.83 10.42
N GLU A 57 -4.42 3.13 10.74
CA GLU A 57 -5.21 2.39 11.74
C GLU A 57 -6.30 1.59 11.03
N CYS A 58 -6.43 0.32 11.41
CA CYS A 58 -7.23 -0.66 10.74
C CYS A 58 -8.13 -1.38 11.73
N LYS A 59 -9.41 -1.51 11.39
CA LYS A 59 -10.32 -2.35 12.13
C LYS A 59 -10.28 -3.77 11.58
N ASN A 60 -10.26 -4.75 12.46
CA ASN A 60 -10.52 -6.13 12.06
C ASN A 60 -11.98 -6.24 11.63
N ASP A 61 -12.21 -6.68 10.40
CA ASP A 61 -13.57 -6.86 9.88
C ASP A 61 -14.16 -8.23 10.27
N LEU A 62 -13.34 -9.12 10.85
CA LEU A 62 -13.77 -10.37 11.46
C LEU A 62 -13.95 -10.26 12.99
N PRO A 63 -14.77 -11.12 13.61
CA PRO A 63 -14.96 -11.14 15.05
C PRO A 63 -13.65 -11.35 15.84
N PRO A 64 -13.53 -10.76 17.05
CA PRO A 64 -12.38 -10.99 17.93
C PRO A 64 -12.17 -12.48 18.23
N GLY A 65 -10.91 -12.91 18.32
CA GLY A 65 -10.52 -14.31 18.59
C GLY A 65 -10.43 -15.21 17.34
N GLY A 66 -10.85 -14.72 16.18
CA GLY A 66 -10.61 -15.37 14.89
C GLY A 66 -9.32 -14.91 14.21
N LYS A 67 -9.12 -15.36 12.97
CA LYS A 67 -8.05 -14.87 12.10
C LYS A 67 -8.22 -13.38 11.84
N ILE A 68 -7.11 -12.64 11.83
CA ILE A 68 -7.11 -11.21 11.56
C ILE A 68 -7.34 -10.98 10.06
N HIS A 69 -8.30 -10.13 9.75
CA HIS A 69 -8.51 -9.61 8.41
C HIS A 69 -8.71 -8.10 8.48
N LEU A 70 -7.80 -7.36 7.84
CA LEU A 70 -7.75 -5.92 7.91
C LEU A 70 -8.09 -5.37 6.53
N VAL A 71 -9.03 -4.43 6.51
CA VAL A 71 -9.32 -3.58 5.35
C VAL A 71 -9.47 -2.16 5.87
N CYS A 72 -8.55 -1.29 5.48
CA CYS A 72 -8.45 0.06 6.02
C CYS A 72 -7.89 1.04 4.99
N GLY A 73 -8.06 2.33 5.28
CA GLY A 73 -7.79 3.42 4.34
C GLY A 73 -9.07 4.08 3.82
N GLY A 74 -8.93 4.83 2.75
CA GLY A 74 -9.99 5.62 2.14
C GLY A 74 -9.85 5.72 0.62
N LEU A 75 -10.56 6.68 0.03
CA LEU A 75 -10.46 6.95 -1.40
C LEU A 75 -8.99 7.17 -1.77
N GLY A 76 -8.47 6.36 -2.69
CA GLY A 76 -7.12 6.53 -3.24
C GLY A 76 -5.95 6.07 -2.37
N SER A 77 -6.15 5.51 -1.16
CA SER A 77 -5.05 4.92 -0.38
C SER A 77 -5.56 3.94 0.65
N GLY A 78 -4.89 2.82 0.85
CA GLY A 78 -5.32 1.84 1.84
C GLY A 78 -4.38 0.67 2.06
N PHE A 79 -4.81 -0.21 2.94
CA PHE A 79 -4.09 -1.40 3.36
C PHE A 79 -5.08 -2.56 3.55
N VAL A 80 -4.68 -3.73 3.04
CA VAL A 80 -5.42 -4.98 3.16
C VAL A 80 -4.48 -6.05 3.69
N PHE A 81 -4.92 -6.83 4.67
CA PHE A 81 -4.16 -7.96 5.21
C PHE A 81 -5.08 -9.13 5.56
N ASN A 82 -4.60 -10.35 5.32
CA ASN A 82 -5.29 -11.57 5.67
C ASN A 82 -4.33 -12.53 6.37
N GLU A 83 -4.55 -12.79 7.66
CA GLU A 83 -3.70 -13.66 8.48
C GLU A 83 -3.72 -15.12 8.02
N ALA A 84 -4.85 -15.62 7.50
CA ALA A 84 -4.95 -16.99 7.04
C ALA A 84 -4.03 -17.27 5.83
N THR A 85 -3.77 -16.26 5.00
CA THR A 85 -2.87 -16.36 3.85
C THR A 85 -1.51 -15.72 4.07
N LEU A 86 -1.36 -14.96 5.16
CA LEU A 86 -0.22 -14.09 5.46
C LEU A 86 0.12 -13.16 4.29
N ARG A 87 -0.89 -12.64 3.59
CA ARG A 87 -0.69 -11.71 2.46
C ARG A 87 -1.18 -10.33 2.85
N PHE A 88 -0.47 -9.32 2.36
CA PHE A 88 -0.90 -7.94 2.47
C PHE A 88 -0.78 -7.20 1.14
N GLN A 89 -1.54 -6.13 1.02
CA GLN A 89 -1.42 -5.14 -0.04
C GLN A 89 -1.59 -3.75 0.56
N GLN A 90 -0.60 -2.89 0.36
CA GLN A 90 -0.66 -1.47 0.60
C GLN A 90 -0.73 -0.76 -0.74
N PHE A 91 -1.57 0.26 -0.87
CA PHE A 91 -1.68 1.01 -2.12
C PHE A 91 -1.88 2.48 -1.86
N TYR A 92 -1.33 3.28 -2.76
CA TYR A 92 -1.60 4.69 -2.95
C TYR A 92 -1.98 4.85 -4.43
N GLY A 93 -3.26 5.05 -4.70
CA GLY A 93 -3.85 5.14 -6.02
C GLY A 93 -4.37 6.52 -6.39
N PHE A 94 -4.08 7.55 -5.58
CA PHE A 94 -4.31 8.92 -6.02
C PHE A 94 -3.47 9.16 -7.28
N GLY A 95 -4.14 9.53 -8.37
CA GLY A 95 -3.46 9.87 -9.62
C GLY A 95 -2.68 11.18 -9.48
N PHE A 96 -1.78 11.42 -10.42
CA PHE A 96 -0.99 12.64 -10.52
C PHE A 96 -1.23 13.32 -11.86
N ILE A 97 -0.98 14.63 -11.92
CA ILE A 97 -0.94 15.39 -13.17
C ILE A 97 0.50 15.74 -13.55
N VAL A 98 0.72 16.08 -14.82
CA VAL A 98 2.02 16.55 -15.30
C VAL A 98 2.39 17.85 -14.58
N GLY A 99 3.48 17.81 -13.81
CA GLY A 99 3.95 18.92 -12.98
C GLY A 99 3.83 18.67 -11.46
N ASP A 100 3.18 17.58 -11.05
CA ASP A 100 3.14 17.16 -9.65
C ASP A 100 4.48 16.59 -9.18
N SER A 101 4.67 16.56 -7.85
CA SER A 101 5.77 15.83 -7.20
C SER A 101 5.73 14.35 -7.57
N ALA A 102 6.90 13.75 -7.82
CA ALA A 102 7.02 12.31 -8.05
C ALA A 102 6.54 11.48 -6.85
N GLU A 103 6.45 12.08 -5.66
CA GLU A 103 5.88 11.47 -4.45
C GLU A 103 4.39 11.15 -4.60
N ASN A 104 3.66 11.85 -5.48
CA ASN A 104 2.25 11.60 -5.78
C ASN A 104 2.07 10.54 -6.86
N THR A 105 3.14 9.89 -7.32
CA THR A 105 3.01 8.77 -8.26
C THR A 105 2.29 7.62 -7.56
N PRO A 106 1.25 7.04 -8.17
CA PRO A 106 0.61 5.84 -7.66
C PRO A 106 1.63 4.74 -7.33
N ALA A 107 1.48 4.15 -6.15
CA ALA A 107 2.35 3.10 -5.65
C ALA A 107 1.55 1.93 -5.12
N ILE A 108 2.10 0.74 -5.27
CA ILE A 108 1.51 -0.47 -4.70
C ILE A 108 2.63 -1.33 -4.11
N THR A 109 2.38 -1.83 -2.91
CA THR A 109 3.26 -2.78 -2.23
C THR A 109 2.45 -4.03 -1.94
N ILE A 110 2.88 -5.16 -2.49
CA ILE A 110 2.24 -6.46 -2.26
C ILE A 110 3.29 -7.37 -1.67
N GLY A 111 2.93 -8.09 -0.60
CA GLY A 111 3.90 -8.95 0.06
C GLY A 111 3.28 -10.05 0.90
N LYS A 112 4.18 -10.76 1.58
CA LYS A 112 3.83 -11.77 2.57
C LYS A 112 4.34 -11.35 3.94
N CYS A 113 3.59 -11.70 4.97
CA CYS A 113 3.99 -11.52 6.35
C CYS A 113 4.58 -12.82 6.91
N SER A 114 5.47 -12.69 7.88
CA SER A 114 5.83 -13.77 8.80
C SER A 114 5.29 -13.41 10.17
N ALA A 115 4.69 -14.37 10.88
CA ALA A 115 4.44 -14.20 12.30
C ALA A 115 5.79 -14.03 13.01
N ILE A 116 5.95 -12.97 13.80
CA ILE A 116 7.11 -12.82 14.67
C ILE A 116 6.81 -13.67 15.92
N PRO A 117 7.60 -14.71 16.22
CA PRO A 117 7.41 -15.57 17.38
C PRO A 117 7.65 -14.83 18.71
#